data_AF-A0A2I3HRG5-F1
#
_entry.id   AF-A0A2I3HRG5-F1
#
_cell.length_a   1.000
_cell.length_b   1.000
_cell.length_c   1.000
_cell.angle_alpha   90.00
_cell.angle_beta   90.00
_cell.angle_gamma   90.00
#
_symmetry.space_group_name_H-M   'P 1'
#
loop_
_entity.id
_entity.type
_entity.pdbx_description
1 polymer ?
#
loop_
_entity_poly.entity_id
_entity_poly.type
_entity_poly.pdbx_seq_one_letter_code
_entity_poly.pdbx_strand_id
1 'polypeptide(L)'
;TVARPLSWMLRRLLSCSSGVPVMPPRPGESPQAASEEVSRRMQFLREHEVPFYAFLTDSFSRQHSYLRVSLPEKCNLRCQYCMSEEGVPLTPKMLTTKEILTLAWLFVKKDVEKIRLTGGEPLIQPDVVDIVAQLQRLEGLRTIGVTTNGINLARLLPQLQKAGLSAINISLDTLVPAKFEFIVRRKGFHKVMEPGYNPVKVNCVVMRGLNKDELLDFAASTKGLRLDVRFIEYMPFDGNKWNFKKMEMLETVWQQWPELEKLPEEESRTAKAFKIPGFQGQISFNTSMSEGFCGSCNRLQITADGEPQAGASKQELLRIIGAAVGRKKRQHMKNRPMILIGG
;
A
#
# COMPACT_ATOMS: atom_id res chain seq x y z
N THR A 1 14.89 29.21 -42.60
CA THR A 1 13.77 30.00 -43.17
C THR A 1 13.02 29.06 -44.09
N VAL A 2 11.74 28.70 -43.96
CA VAL A 2 10.56 29.16 -43.22
C VAL A 2 9.68 27.89 -43.12
N ALA A 3 9.48 27.32 -41.93
CA ALA A 3 8.20 27.25 -41.20
C ALA A 3 6.93 26.86 -42.01
N ARG A 4 6.28 25.77 -41.54
CA ARG A 4 4.81 25.50 -41.37
C ARG A 4 4.37 24.12 -41.92
N PRO A 5 3.29 23.50 -41.38
CA PRO A 5 2.80 23.49 -40.00
C PRO A 5 2.56 22.06 -39.45
N LEU A 6 2.76 21.89 -38.13
CA LEU A 6 2.22 20.78 -37.34
C LEU A 6 0.68 20.84 -37.35
N SER A 7 0.02 20.12 -38.27
CA SER A 7 -1.42 19.87 -38.14
C SER A 7 -1.89 18.52 -38.69
N TRP A 8 -0.99 17.56 -38.94
CA TRP A 8 -1.33 16.27 -39.58
C TRP A 8 -0.98 15.00 -38.79
N MET A 9 -0.61 15.10 -37.51
CA MET A 9 -0.44 13.93 -36.61
C MET A 9 -1.39 13.95 -35.40
N LEU A 10 -2.64 14.34 -35.61
CA LEU A 10 -3.71 14.33 -34.62
C LEU A 10 -4.94 13.62 -35.18
N ARG A 11 -4.83 12.29 -35.38
CA ARG A 11 -5.97 11.36 -35.62
C ARG A 11 -5.48 9.91 -35.69
N ARG A 12 -5.00 9.37 -34.57
CA ARG A 12 -5.00 7.93 -34.27
C ARG A 12 -4.53 7.73 -32.83
N LEU A 13 -5.51 7.55 -31.93
CA LEU A 13 -5.48 6.77 -30.68
C LEU A 13 -6.69 7.15 -29.80
N LEU A 14 -7.87 7.17 -30.41
CA LEU A 14 -9.16 7.01 -29.73
C LEU A 14 -9.81 5.78 -30.33
N SER A 15 -9.35 4.61 -29.89
CA SER A 15 -9.98 3.31 -30.10
C SER A 15 -9.15 2.26 -29.35
N CYS A 16 -9.44 2.09 -28.06
CA CYS A 16 -9.29 0.81 -27.39
C CYS A 16 -10.64 0.53 -26.73
N SER A 17 -11.32 -0.47 -27.27
CA SER A 17 -12.65 -0.91 -26.90
C SER A 17 -12.62 -1.62 -25.55
N SER A 18 -13.23 -1.02 -24.54
CA SER A 18 -13.87 -1.74 -23.43
C SER A 18 -15.16 -0.99 -23.13
N GLY A 19 -16.27 -1.49 -23.68
CA GLY A 19 -17.57 -0.81 -23.63
C GLY A 19 -18.24 -0.93 -22.27
N VAL A 20 -18.51 0.23 -21.63
CA VAL A 20 -19.73 0.58 -20.86
C VAL A 20 -19.80 2.13 -20.83
N PRO A 21 -20.99 2.78 -20.88
CA PRO A 21 -21.13 4.21 -21.12
C PRO A 21 -20.61 5.06 -19.97
N VAL A 22 -19.94 6.16 -20.31
CA VAL A 22 -19.61 7.24 -19.37
C VAL A 22 -20.91 7.88 -18.88
N MET A 23 -21.29 7.66 -17.63
CA MET A 23 -22.28 8.52 -16.98
C MET A 23 -21.72 9.95 -16.94
N PRO A 24 -22.51 10.96 -17.31
CA PRO A 24 -22.05 12.34 -17.32
C PRO A 24 -21.67 12.78 -15.89
N PRO A 25 -20.68 13.67 -15.75
CA PRO A 25 -20.31 14.26 -14.48
C PRO A 25 -21.51 14.96 -13.83
N ARG A 26 -21.57 14.95 -12.49
CA ARG A 26 -22.54 15.76 -11.73
C ARG A 26 -22.37 17.24 -12.14
N PRO A 27 -23.46 18.02 -12.28
CA PRO A 27 -23.34 19.41 -12.67
C PRO A 27 -22.64 20.19 -11.55
N GLY A 28 -21.46 20.76 -11.84
CA GLY A 28 -20.80 21.73 -10.94
C GLY A 28 -19.26 21.74 -10.93
N GLU A 29 -18.57 20.65 -11.26
CA GLU A 29 -17.09 20.63 -11.28
C GLU A 29 -16.57 20.76 -12.73
N SER A 30 -16.11 21.97 -13.08
CA SER A 30 -15.47 22.19 -14.38
C SER A 30 -14.04 21.61 -14.39
N PRO A 31 -13.59 20.95 -15.47
CA PRO A 31 -12.21 20.52 -15.63
C PRO A 31 -11.20 21.68 -15.58
N GLN A 32 -11.68 22.90 -15.85
CA GLN A 32 -10.89 24.14 -15.81
C GLN A 32 -10.52 24.53 -14.38
N ALA A 33 -11.41 24.35 -13.40
CA ALA A 33 -11.15 24.73 -12.00
C ALA A 33 -9.97 23.94 -11.39
N ALA A 34 -9.90 22.63 -11.66
CA ALA A 34 -8.80 21.79 -11.20
C ALA A 34 -7.46 22.12 -11.89
N SER A 35 -7.51 22.55 -13.16
CA SER A 35 -6.32 22.97 -13.92
C SER A 35 -5.79 24.33 -13.42
N GLU A 36 -6.70 25.26 -13.12
CA GLU A 36 -6.36 26.58 -12.58
C GLU A 36 -5.77 26.50 -11.18
N GLU A 37 -6.30 25.61 -10.32
CA GLU A 37 -5.77 25.39 -8.97
C GLU A 37 -4.33 24.80 -9.01
N VAL A 38 -4.07 23.91 -9.96
CA VAL A 38 -2.71 23.38 -10.23
C VAL A 38 -1.78 24.49 -10.70
N SER A 39 -2.24 25.35 -11.61
CA SER A 39 -1.43 26.46 -12.14
C SER A 39 -1.10 27.49 -11.05
N ARG A 40 -2.10 27.86 -10.23
CA ARG A 40 -1.92 28.78 -9.09
C ARG A 40 -0.98 28.21 -8.03
N ARG A 41 -1.09 26.91 -7.71
CA ARG A 41 -0.16 26.28 -6.75
C ARG A 41 1.25 26.12 -7.34
N MET A 42 1.37 25.80 -8.63
CA MET A 42 2.65 25.78 -9.35
C MET A 42 3.31 27.16 -9.44
N GLN A 43 2.51 28.22 -9.47
CA GLN A 43 2.97 29.60 -9.42
C GLN A 43 3.36 29.99 -7.99
N PHE A 44 2.55 29.64 -6.98
CA PHE A 44 2.89 29.82 -5.57
C PHE A 44 4.19 29.11 -5.16
N LEU A 45 4.38 27.85 -5.57
CA LEU A 45 5.61 27.08 -5.35
C LEU A 45 6.83 27.62 -6.12
N ARG A 46 6.62 28.46 -7.15
CA ARG A 46 7.69 29.14 -7.91
C ARG A 46 8.04 30.50 -7.31
N GLU A 47 7.05 31.23 -6.80
CA GLU A 47 7.19 32.61 -6.32
C GLU A 47 7.60 32.69 -4.85
N HIS A 48 7.41 31.62 -4.08
CA HIS A 48 7.76 31.55 -2.67
C HIS A 48 8.78 30.43 -2.42
N GLU A 49 9.84 30.69 -1.65
CA GLU A 49 10.65 29.63 -1.03
C GLU A 49 9.78 28.89 -0.02
N VAL A 50 9.00 27.94 -0.51
CA VAL A 50 8.06 27.21 0.32
C VAL A 50 8.85 26.38 1.33
N PRO A 51 8.51 26.44 2.64
CA PRO A 51 9.25 25.72 3.67
C PRO A 51 9.43 24.26 3.29
N PHE A 52 10.60 23.71 3.60
CA PHE A 52 11.06 22.38 3.23
C PHE A 52 10.01 21.25 3.44
N TYR A 53 9.13 21.41 4.43
CA TYR A 53 8.03 20.51 4.82
C TYR A 53 6.78 20.53 3.92
N ALA A 54 6.53 21.62 3.18
CA ALA A 54 5.28 21.82 2.44
C ALA A 54 5.10 20.89 1.23
N PHE A 55 6.17 20.22 0.79
CA PHE A 55 6.13 19.33 -0.37
C PHE A 55 5.39 18.02 -0.10
N LEU A 56 5.40 17.53 1.15
CA LEU A 56 4.70 16.30 1.56
C LEU A 56 3.47 16.56 2.42
N THR A 57 3.02 17.83 2.49
CA THR A 57 1.74 18.21 3.08
C THR A 57 0.70 18.37 1.97
N ASP A 58 -0.42 17.65 2.07
CA ASP A 58 -1.51 17.82 1.12
C ASP A 58 -2.43 19.01 1.44
N SER A 59 -3.42 19.25 0.59
CA SER A 59 -4.40 20.34 0.72
C SER A 59 -5.36 20.21 1.92
N PHE A 60 -5.24 19.13 2.70
CA PHE A 60 -5.98 18.90 3.94
C PHE A 60 -5.07 18.97 5.17
N SER A 61 -3.87 19.55 5.02
CA SER A 61 -2.88 19.71 6.09
C SER A 61 -2.38 18.38 6.68
N ARG A 62 -2.46 17.28 5.91
CA ARG A 62 -1.93 15.97 6.34
C ARG A 62 -0.46 15.87 5.94
N GLN A 63 0.43 15.74 6.93
CA GLN A 63 1.84 15.45 6.66
C GLN A 63 2.03 13.98 6.28
N HIS A 64 2.82 13.72 5.24
CA HIS A 64 3.10 12.35 4.80
C HIS A 64 4.52 11.91 5.16
N SER A 65 4.63 11.02 6.14
CA SER A 65 5.89 10.47 6.65
C SER A 65 6.09 8.98 6.34
N TYR A 66 5.14 8.36 5.65
CA TYR A 66 5.17 6.92 5.34
C TYR A 66 5.04 6.66 3.83
N LEU A 67 6.12 6.19 3.21
CA LEU A 67 6.18 5.79 1.81
C LEU A 67 6.01 4.27 1.62
N ARG A 68 5.16 3.87 0.69
CA ARG A 68 5.09 2.51 0.15
C ARG A 68 5.73 2.48 -1.23
N VAL A 69 6.63 1.53 -1.45
CA VAL A 69 7.28 1.32 -2.75
C VAL A 69 6.85 -0.05 -3.26
N SER A 70 6.06 -0.05 -4.33
CA SER A 70 5.74 -1.29 -5.04
C SER A 70 6.93 -1.69 -5.90
N LEU A 71 7.55 -2.81 -5.54
CA LEU A 71 8.49 -3.52 -6.40
C LEU A 71 7.71 -4.19 -7.55
N PRO A 72 8.39 -4.69 -8.60
CA PRO A 72 7.78 -5.38 -9.73
C PRO A 72 6.57 -6.27 -9.39
N GLU A 73 5.56 -6.23 -10.25
CA GLU A 73 4.24 -6.88 -10.03
C GLU A 73 4.28 -8.42 -10.02
N LYS A 74 5.45 -9.01 -10.25
CA LYS A 74 5.62 -10.46 -10.20
C LYS A 74 5.25 -10.95 -8.80
N CYS A 75 4.46 -12.03 -8.75
CA CYS A 75 4.11 -12.72 -7.52
C CYS A 75 4.20 -14.23 -7.73
N ASN A 76 4.66 -14.93 -6.70
CA ASN A 76 4.71 -16.39 -6.66
C ASN A 76 3.38 -17.04 -6.23
N LEU A 77 2.34 -16.27 -5.91
CA LEU A 77 0.99 -16.74 -5.58
C LEU A 77 -0.07 -16.22 -6.58
N ARG A 78 -1.27 -16.81 -6.56
CA ARG A 78 -2.43 -16.42 -7.41
C ARG A 78 -3.70 -16.33 -6.56
N CYS A 79 -3.66 -15.47 -5.54
CA CYS A 79 -4.74 -15.35 -4.57
C CYS A 79 -6.05 -14.96 -5.25
N GLN A 80 -7.12 -15.71 -4.98
CA GLN A 80 -8.41 -15.57 -5.67
C GLN A 80 -9.00 -14.14 -5.60
N TYR A 81 -8.69 -13.40 -4.54
CA TYR A 81 -9.16 -12.03 -4.34
C TYR A 81 -8.22 -10.95 -4.89
N CYS A 82 -7.02 -11.32 -5.33
CA CYS A 82 -5.97 -10.38 -5.74
C CYS A 82 -5.66 -10.48 -7.23
N MET A 83 -5.63 -11.70 -7.78
CA MET A 83 -5.16 -11.97 -9.14
C MET A 83 -5.92 -13.16 -9.73
N SER A 84 -6.19 -13.13 -11.04
CA SER A 84 -6.78 -14.28 -11.74
C SER A 84 -5.85 -15.51 -11.68
N GLU A 85 -6.36 -16.66 -12.09
CA GLU A 85 -5.59 -17.91 -12.06
C GLU A 85 -4.41 -17.85 -13.03
N GLU A 86 -4.65 -17.24 -14.18
CA GLU A 86 -3.71 -17.05 -15.29
C GLU A 86 -2.63 -16.00 -14.93
N GLY A 87 -2.90 -15.18 -13.92
CA GLY A 87 -2.05 -14.06 -13.54
C GLY A 87 -2.42 -12.75 -14.25
N VAL A 88 -1.66 -11.69 -13.97
CA VAL A 88 -1.79 -10.41 -14.67
C VAL A 88 -0.75 -10.26 -15.78
N PRO A 89 -1.08 -9.59 -16.89
CA PRO A 89 -0.08 -9.16 -17.86
C PRO A 89 0.91 -8.23 -17.18
N LEU A 90 2.21 -8.50 -17.34
CA LEU A 90 3.26 -7.71 -16.72
C LEU A 90 3.51 -6.43 -17.51
N THR A 91 3.58 -5.31 -16.81
CA THR A 91 3.98 -4.03 -17.40
C THR A 91 5.42 -4.12 -17.91
N PRO A 92 5.70 -3.73 -19.18
CA PRO A 92 7.01 -3.92 -19.79
C PRO A 92 8.10 -3.01 -19.22
N LYS A 93 7.72 -1.84 -18.69
CA LYS A 93 8.64 -0.90 -18.03
C LYS A 93 8.35 -0.89 -16.54
N MET A 94 9.40 -1.09 -15.75
CA MET A 94 9.36 -1.04 -14.30
C MET A 94 10.52 -0.21 -13.79
N LEU A 95 10.31 0.43 -12.65
CA LEU A 95 11.36 1.13 -11.94
C LEU A 95 12.57 0.23 -11.68
N THR A 96 13.75 0.71 -12.06
CA THR A 96 15.02 0.10 -11.70
C THR A 96 15.32 0.35 -10.22
N THR A 97 16.17 -0.50 -9.63
CA THR A 97 16.66 -0.32 -8.25
C THR A 97 17.28 1.06 -8.03
N LYS A 98 18.03 1.57 -9.01
CA LYS A 98 18.62 2.91 -8.95
C LYS A 98 17.55 4.01 -8.86
N GLU A 99 16.48 3.90 -9.64
CA GLU A 99 15.37 4.86 -9.61
C GLU A 99 14.59 4.77 -8.31
N ILE A 100 14.30 3.56 -7.82
CA ILE A 100 13.68 3.34 -6.51
C ILE A 100 14.48 4.03 -5.40
N LEU A 101 15.80 3.83 -5.37
CA LEU A 101 16.67 4.42 -4.35
C LEU A 101 16.77 5.94 -4.50
N THR A 102 16.77 6.46 -5.72
CA THR A 102 16.76 7.90 -5.99
C THR A 102 15.47 8.54 -5.46
N LEU A 103 14.31 7.93 -5.73
CA LEU A 103 13.03 8.38 -5.22
C LEU A 103 12.97 8.27 -3.70
N ALA A 104 13.37 7.13 -3.14
CA ALA A 104 13.43 6.93 -1.69
C ALA A 104 14.29 8.00 -1.00
N TRP A 105 15.48 8.30 -1.54
CA TRP A 105 16.34 9.36 -1.02
C TRP A 105 15.65 10.73 -1.04
N LEU A 106 14.94 11.08 -2.14
CA LEU A 106 14.18 12.34 -2.22
C LEU A 106 13.09 12.43 -1.14
N PHE A 107 12.35 11.33 -0.92
CA PHE A 107 11.31 11.26 0.10
C PHE A 107 11.87 11.32 1.51
N VAL A 108 12.95 10.60 1.81
CA VAL A 108 13.60 10.60 3.14
C VAL A 108 14.19 11.98 3.44
N LYS A 109 14.79 12.64 2.44
CA LYS A 109 15.19 14.04 2.55
C LYS A 109 14.02 14.98 2.78
N LYS A 110 12.76 14.56 2.67
CA LYS A 110 11.56 15.34 2.97
C LYS A 110 10.77 14.77 4.15
N ASP A 111 11.49 14.21 5.12
CA ASP A 111 10.96 13.73 6.41
C ASP A 111 10.06 12.48 6.29
N VAL A 112 10.20 11.70 5.21
CA VAL A 112 9.72 10.32 5.23
C VAL A 112 10.62 9.50 6.15
N GLU A 113 10.07 9.09 7.28
CA GLU A 113 10.78 8.29 8.29
C GLU A 113 10.56 6.79 8.11
N LYS A 114 9.57 6.40 7.29
CA LYS A 114 9.20 4.99 7.09
C LYS A 114 9.02 4.65 5.63
N ILE A 115 9.72 3.62 5.19
CA ILE A 115 9.55 3.01 3.87
C ILE A 115 9.05 1.59 4.04
N ARG A 116 8.04 1.19 3.24
CA ARG A 116 7.61 -0.20 3.15
C ARG A 116 7.67 -0.71 1.72
N LEU A 117 8.43 -1.77 1.52
CA LEU A 117 8.50 -2.52 0.27
C LEU A 117 7.27 -3.43 0.15
N THR A 118 6.64 -3.37 -1.02
CA THR A 118 5.46 -4.16 -1.43
C THR A 118 5.59 -4.47 -2.93
N GLY A 119 4.49 -4.67 -3.67
CA GLY A 119 4.49 -5.02 -5.09
C GLY A 119 3.53 -6.16 -5.36
N GLY A 120 3.93 -7.09 -6.23
CA GLY A 120 3.38 -8.45 -6.22
C GLY A 120 3.85 -9.19 -4.96
N GLU A 121 5.01 -9.84 -5.04
CA GLU A 121 5.73 -10.35 -3.87
C GLU A 121 7.14 -9.74 -3.80
N PRO A 122 7.45 -8.87 -2.81
CA PRO A 122 8.77 -8.23 -2.76
C PRO A 122 9.91 -9.22 -2.57
N LEU A 123 9.70 -10.36 -1.90
CA LEU A 123 10.76 -11.33 -1.63
C LEU A 123 11.09 -12.26 -2.81
N ILE A 124 10.53 -12.01 -4.00
CA ILE A 124 11.02 -12.60 -5.25
C ILE A 124 11.87 -11.64 -6.08
N GLN A 125 11.97 -10.37 -5.67
CA GLN A 125 12.85 -9.40 -6.31
C GLN A 125 14.32 -9.84 -6.03
N PRO A 126 15.14 -10.10 -7.07
CA PRO A 126 16.46 -10.71 -6.90
C PRO A 126 17.41 -9.92 -5.99
N ASP A 127 17.34 -8.58 -6.03
CA ASP A 127 18.20 -7.66 -5.31
C ASP A 127 17.50 -7.02 -4.09
N VAL A 128 16.42 -7.61 -3.57
CA VAL A 128 15.67 -7.04 -2.43
C VAL A 128 16.53 -6.81 -1.18
N VAL A 129 17.52 -7.68 -0.93
CA VAL A 129 18.45 -7.53 0.21
C VAL A 129 19.35 -6.31 0.02
N ASP A 130 19.82 -6.08 -1.22
CA ASP A 130 20.62 -4.92 -1.55
C ASP A 130 19.80 -3.62 -1.48
N ILE A 131 18.55 -3.63 -1.97
CA ILE A 131 17.62 -2.51 -1.79
C ILE A 131 17.48 -2.14 -0.31
N VAL A 132 17.25 -3.13 0.56
CA VAL A 132 17.14 -2.88 2.02
C VAL A 132 18.45 -2.31 2.58
N ALA A 133 19.60 -2.87 2.21
CA ALA A 133 20.90 -2.41 2.68
C ALA A 133 21.21 -0.96 2.24
N GLN A 134 20.82 -0.59 1.03
CA GLN A 134 20.99 0.78 0.53
C GLN A 134 20.00 1.75 1.17
N LEU A 135 18.76 1.34 1.40
CA LEU A 135 17.78 2.15 2.14
C LEU A 135 18.24 2.42 3.57
N GLN A 136 18.86 1.44 4.24
CA GLN A 136 19.36 1.60 5.61
C GLN A 136 20.44 2.69 5.75
N ARG A 137 21.13 3.03 4.65
CA ARG A 137 22.14 4.10 4.61
C ARG A 137 21.53 5.50 4.47
N LEU A 138 20.21 5.61 4.26
CA LEU A 138 19.53 6.90 4.14
C LEU A 138 19.34 7.53 5.52
N GLU A 139 20.12 8.57 5.83
CA GLU A 139 19.96 9.37 7.04
C GLU A 139 18.54 9.93 7.17
N GLY A 140 17.89 9.70 8.31
CA GLY A 140 16.51 10.10 8.59
C GLY A 140 15.49 8.97 8.44
N LEU A 141 15.83 7.88 7.73
CA LEU A 141 14.96 6.72 7.63
C LEU A 141 15.02 5.88 8.92
N ARG A 142 13.91 5.80 9.65
CA ARG A 142 13.81 5.09 10.93
C ARG A 142 13.30 3.66 10.78
N THR A 143 12.46 3.39 9.79
CA THR A 143 11.83 2.08 9.63
C THR A 143 11.82 1.62 8.18
N ILE A 144 12.38 0.43 7.96
CA ILE A 144 12.29 -0.30 6.70
C ILE A 144 11.38 -1.51 6.93
N GLY A 145 10.25 -1.51 6.25
CA GLY A 145 9.26 -2.57 6.33
C GLY A 145 9.14 -3.38 5.05
N VAL A 146 8.69 -4.62 5.17
CA VAL A 146 8.22 -5.43 4.02
C VAL A 146 6.82 -5.97 4.29
N THR A 147 5.96 -5.98 3.27
CA THR A 147 4.73 -6.80 3.28
C THR A 147 4.94 -7.97 2.33
N THR A 148 4.89 -9.20 2.84
CA THR A 148 5.17 -10.42 2.10
C THR A 148 4.11 -11.47 2.38
N ASN A 149 3.92 -12.42 1.46
CA ASN A 149 3.15 -13.63 1.68
C ASN A 149 3.87 -14.69 2.54
N GLY A 150 5.14 -14.45 2.90
CA GLY A 150 5.88 -15.28 3.85
C GLY A 150 6.59 -16.50 3.25
N ILE A 151 6.28 -16.92 2.01
CA ILE A 151 6.82 -18.16 1.42
C ILE A 151 8.35 -18.18 1.35
N ASN A 152 8.97 -17.04 1.06
CA ASN A 152 10.43 -16.89 0.98
C ASN A 152 11.05 -16.28 2.25
N LEU A 153 10.23 -15.98 3.26
CA LEU A 153 10.66 -15.18 4.41
C LEU A 153 11.72 -15.92 5.23
N ALA A 154 11.46 -17.15 5.66
CA ALA A 154 12.40 -17.92 6.50
C ALA A 154 13.81 -17.99 5.90
N ARG A 155 13.91 -18.17 4.57
CA ARG A 155 15.17 -18.23 3.84
C ARG A 155 15.91 -16.88 3.77
N LEU A 156 15.18 -15.78 3.58
CA LEU A 156 15.78 -14.45 3.37
C LEU A 156 15.91 -13.62 4.65
N LEU A 157 15.18 -13.99 5.70
CA LEU A 157 15.06 -13.21 6.92
C LEU A 157 16.42 -12.85 7.56
N PRO A 158 17.39 -13.78 7.72
CA PRO A 158 18.68 -13.42 8.33
C PRO A 158 19.44 -12.36 7.53
N GLN A 159 19.39 -12.43 6.19
CA GLN A 159 20.05 -11.47 5.31
C GLN A 159 19.35 -10.11 5.34
N LEU A 160 18.01 -10.11 5.36
CA LEU A 160 17.21 -8.90 5.46
C LEU A 160 17.42 -8.17 6.79
N GLN A 161 17.48 -8.91 7.91
CA GLN A 161 17.79 -8.34 9.23
C GLN A 161 19.18 -7.72 9.24
N LYS A 162 20.19 -8.42 8.73
CA LYS A 162 21.56 -7.89 8.61
C LYS A 162 21.62 -6.65 7.72
N ALA A 163 20.76 -6.57 6.71
CA ALA A 163 20.65 -5.41 5.82
C ALA A 163 19.91 -4.21 6.45
N GLY A 164 19.23 -4.37 7.60
CA GLY A 164 18.52 -3.29 8.30
C GLY A 164 16.99 -3.39 8.26
N LEU A 165 16.40 -4.50 7.82
CA LEU A 165 14.95 -4.68 7.86
C LEU A 165 14.46 -4.70 9.32
N SER A 166 13.53 -3.79 9.64
CA SER A 166 13.04 -3.58 11.01
C SER A 166 11.56 -3.83 11.22
N ALA A 167 10.78 -4.09 10.16
CA ALA A 167 9.37 -4.41 10.29
C ALA A 167 8.86 -5.40 9.24
N ILE A 168 8.13 -6.42 9.66
CA ILE A 168 7.53 -7.41 8.75
C ILE A 168 6.02 -7.45 8.93
N ASN A 169 5.32 -7.43 7.79
CA ASN A 169 3.91 -7.77 7.71
C ASN A 169 3.78 -9.03 6.84
N ILE A 170 3.20 -10.09 7.39
CA ILE A 170 2.89 -11.32 6.67
C ILE A 170 1.41 -11.30 6.29
N SER A 171 1.10 -11.51 5.02
CA SER A 171 -0.27 -11.75 4.59
C SER A 171 -0.58 -13.25 4.75
N LEU A 172 -1.52 -13.57 5.65
CA LEU A 172 -1.97 -14.94 5.92
C LEU A 172 -3.46 -14.91 6.24
N ASP A 173 -4.27 -15.51 5.36
CA ASP A 173 -5.73 -15.42 5.44
C ASP A 173 -6.39 -16.65 6.07
N THR A 174 -5.64 -17.68 6.44
CA THR A 174 -6.18 -18.90 7.07
C THR A 174 -5.09 -19.64 7.83
N LEU A 175 -5.48 -20.32 8.90
CA LEU A 175 -4.65 -21.25 9.66
C LEU A 175 -4.86 -22.71 9.22
N VAL A 176 -5.72 -22.95 8.22
CA VAL A 176 -6.02 -24.28 7.69
C VAL A 176 -5.23 -24.51 6.39
N PRO A 177 -4.33 -25.52 6.32
CA PRO A 177 -3.49 -25.76 5.14
C PRO A 177 -4.27 -25.92 3.83
N ALA A 178 -5.37 -26.67 3.85
CA ALA A 178 -6.19 -26.89 2.66
C ALA A 178 -6.86 -25.59 2.15
N LYS A 179 -7.36 -24.75 3.08
CA LYS A 179 -7.91 -23.44 2.73
C LYS A 179 -6.81 -22.50 2.21
N PHE A 180 -5.59 -22.60 2.74
CA PHE A 180 -4.46 -21.80 2.25
C PHE A 180 -4.22 -22.09 0.77
N GLU A 181 -4.05 -23.38 0.42
CA GLU A 181 -3.83 -23.80 -0.96
C GLU A 181 -4.99 -23.41 -1.87
N PHE A 182 -6.22 -23.48 -1.37
CA PHE A 182 -7.39 -23.00 -2.09
C PHE A 182 -7.33 -21.49 -2.36
N ILE A 183 -7.10 -20.67 -1.32
CA ILE A 183 -7.08 -19.20 -1.41
C ILE A 183 -5.97 -18.73 -2.34
N VAL A 184 -4.74 -19.24 -2.18
CA VAL A 184 -3.55 -18.72 -2.87
C VAL A 184 -3.16 -19.49 -4.13
N ARG A 185 -3.84 -20.62 -4.38
CA ARG A 185 -3.61 -21.57 -5.49
C ARG A 185 -2.21 -22.16 -5.56
N ARG A 186 -1.53 -22.27 -4.41
CA ARG A 186 -0.20 -22.89 -4.29
C ARG A 186 0.02 -23.52 -2.92
N LYS A 187 0.83 -24.59 -2.92
CA LYS A 187 1.39 -25.20 -1.70
C LYS A 187 2.40 -24.27 -1.05
N GLY A 188 2.54 -24.38 0.28
CA GLY A 188 3.57 -23.65 1.02
C GLY A 188 3.17 -23.16 2.40
N PHE A 189 2.00 -23.58 2.90
CA PHE A 189 1.50 -23.19 4.22
C PHE A 189 2.55 -23.36 5.34
N HIS A 190 3.23 -24.50 5.40
CA HIS A 190 4.29 -24.75 6.41
C HIS A 190 5.39 -23.68 6.40
N LYS A 191 5.77 -23.16 5.22
CA LYS A 191 6.80 -22.11 5.11
C LYS A 191 6.36 -20.78 5.70
N VAL A 192 5.06 -20.49 5.65
CA VAL A 192 4.48 -19.25 6.19
C VAL A 192 4.30 -19.35 7.71
N MET A 193 4.05 -20.56 8.23
CA MET A 193 3.86 -20.84 9.66
C MET A 193 5.15 -20.92 10.47
N GLU A 194 6.32 -20.88 9.84
CA GLU A 194 7.63 -20.85 10.49
C GLU A 194 8.30 -19.44 10.52
N PRO A 195 7.63 -18.33 10.91
CA PRO A 195 8.31 -17.05 10.94
C PRO A 195 9.16 -16.93 12.21
N GLY A 196 10.48 -17.06 12.06
CA GLY A 196 11.47 -16.80 13.12
C GLY A 196 11.65 -15.33 13.52
N TYR A 197 10.65 -14.48 13.29
CA TYR A 197 10.70 -13.05 13.60
C TYR A 197 9.74 -12.68 14.73
N ASN A 198 10.16 -11.74 15.59
CA ASN A 198 9.37 -11.28 16.71
C ASN A 198 9.72 -9.80 16.99
N PRO A 199 8.77 -8.84 16.90
CA PRO A 199 7.33 -9.02 16.66
C PRO A 199 6.97 -9.08 15.17
N VAL A 200 5.99 -9.93 14.84
CA VAL A 200 5.40 -10.05 13.48
C VAL A 200 3.99 -9.49 13.47
N LYS A 201 3.66 -8.79 12.38
CA LYS A 201 2.28 -8.40 12.07
C LYS A 201 1.71 -9.38 11.06
N VAL A 202 0.58 -9.98 11.36
CA VAL A 202 -0.16 -10.81 10.40
C VAL A 202 -1.34 -9.98 9.89
N ASN A 203 -1.47 -9.85 8.58
CA ASN A 203 -2.63 -9.27 7.93
C ASN A 203 -3.51 -10.41 7.42
N CYS A 204 -4.75 -10.47 7.90
CA CYS A 204 -5.75 -11.45 7.48
C CYS A 204 -6.95 -10.71 6.86
N VAL A 205 -7.18 -10.92 5.57
CA VAL A 205 -8.36 -10.40 4.87
C VAL A 205 -9.53 -11.34 5.15
N VAL A 206 -10.53 -10.84 5.86
CA VAL A 206 -11.65 -11.68 6.32
C VAL A 206 -12.76 -11.69 5.28
N MET A 207 -13.06 -12.88 4.76
CA MET A 207 -14.00 -13.18 3.69
C MET A 207 -15.12 -14.09 4.20
N ARG A 208 -16.38 -13.67 3.99
CA ARG A 208 -17.55 -14.46 4.40
C ARG A 208 -17.62 -15.77 3.63
N GLY A 209 -17.98 -16.84 4.33
CA GLY A 209 -18.10 -18.17 3.74
C GLY A 209 -16.76 -18.84 3.42
N LEU A 210 -15.64 -18.22 3.81
CA LEU A 210 -14.31 -18.75 3.54
C LEU A 210 -13.46 -18.90 4.81
N ASN A 211 -13.20 -17.80 5.52
CA ASN A 211 -12.31 -17.78 6.69
C ASN A 211 -12.86 -16.96 7.88
N LYS A 212 -14.11 -16.48 7.82
CA LYS A 212 -14.74 -15.77 8.97
C LYS A 212 -14.78 -16.65 10.22
N ASP A 213 -14.96 -17.95 10.04
CA ASP A 213 -14.97 -18.97 11.09
C ASP A 213 -13.63 -19.04 11.85
N GLU A 214 -12.53 -18.61 11.24
CA GLU A 214 -11.18 -18.67 11.84
C GLU A 214 -10.81 -17.41 12.64
N LEU A 215 -11.72 -16.43 12.78
CA LEU A 215 -11.47 -15.20 13.54
C LEU A 215 -10.99 -15.49 14.96
N LEU A 216 -11.65 -16.42 15.65
CA LEU A 216 -11.31 -16.80 17.03
C LEU A 216 -10.00 -17.57 17.09
N ASP A 217 -9.70 -18.42 16.10
CA ASP A 217 -8.44 -19.17 16.04
C ASP A 217 -7.25 -18.23 15.88
N PHE A 218 -7.38 -17.24 14.99
CA PHE A 218 -6.39 -16.18 14.82
C PHE A 218 -6.20 -15.35 16.09
N ALA A 219 -7.29 -14.96 16.76
CA ALA A 219 -7.19 -14.25 18.04
C ALA A 219 -6.51 -15.10 19.12
N ALA A 220 -6.88 -16.38 19.25
CA ALA A 220 -6.28 -17.34 20.17
C ALA A 220 -4.78 -17.53 19.94
N SER A 221 -4.32 -17.48 18.68
CA SER A 221 -2.89 -17.59 18.33
C SER A 221 -2.01 -16.51 18.98
N THR A 222 -2.60 -15.37 19.35
CA THR A 222 -1.89 -14.26 20.01
C THR A 222 -1.62 -14.51 21.50
N LYS A 223 -2.16 -15.58 22.09
CA LYS A 223 -1.99 -15.91 23.52
C LYS A 223 -0.52 -16.08 23.91
N GLY A 224 0.22 -16.91 23.19
CA GLY A 224 1.62 -17.24 23.49
C GLY A 224 2.67 -16.46 22.69
N LEU A 225 2.24 -15.61 21.76
CA LEU A 225 3.12 -14.98 20.77
C LEU A 225 2.98 -13.46 20.81
N ARG A 226 4.09 -12.74 20.68
CA ARG A 226 4.12 -11.28 20.46
C ARG A 226 3.75 -10.95 19.01
N LEU A 227 2.50 -11.27 18.68
CA LEU A 227 1.90 -11.19 17.36
C LEU A 227 0.81 -10.11 17.35
N ASP A 228 0.78 -9.28 16.31
CA ASP A 228 -0.33 -8.36 16.04
C ASP A 228 -1.11 -8.89 14.82
N VAL A 229 -2.24 -9.56 15.08
CA VAL A 229 -3.13 -10.05 14.01
C VAL A 229 -4.11 -8.96 13.62
N ARG A 230 -4.03 -8.54 12.36
CA ARG A 230 -4.82 -7.46 11.78
C ARG A 230 -5.90 -8.04 10.89
N PHE A 231 -7.13 -8.03 11.38
CA PHE A 231 -8.31 -8.35 10.60
C PHE A 231 -8.64 -7.19 9.69
N ILE A 232 -8.59 -7.43 8.39
CA ILE A 232 -8.88 -6.45 7.35
C ILE A 232 -10.24 -6.80 6.78
N GLU A 233 -11.16 -5.83 6.81
CA GLU A 233 -12.39 -5.96 6.05
C GLU A 233 -12.03 -6.23 4.60
N TYR A 234 -12.57 -7.31 4.04
CA TYR A 234 -12.51 -7.53 2.60
C TYR A 234 -12.99 -6.23 1.90
N MET A 235 -12.51 -5.93 0.69
CA MET A 235 -12.96 -4.75 -0.05
C MET A 235 -13.46 -5.15 -1.44
N PRO A 236 -14.45 -4.43 -1.99
CA PRO A 236 -14.84 -4.62 -3.38
C PRO A 236 -13.71 -4.19 -4.31
N PHE A 237 -13.32 -5.07 -5.23
CA PHE A 237 -12.42 -4.81 -6.35
C PHE A 237 -13.14 -5.16 -7.65
N ASP A 238 -12.78 -4.49 -8.74
CA ASP A 238 -13.33 -4.83 -10.05
C ASP A 238 -13.03 -6.32 -10.34
N GLY A 239 -14.10 -7.11 -10.52
CA GLY A 239 -14.01 -8.56 -10.73
C GLY A 239 -14.33 -9.44 -9.52
N ASN A 240 -14.50 -8.89 -8.31
CA ASN A 240 -14.96 -9.69 -7.15
C ASN A 240 -16.47 -9.52 -6.87
N LYS A 241 -17.15 -10.62 -6.52
CA LYS A 241 -18.56 -10.61 -6.09
C LYS A 241 -18.63 -10.15 -4.63
N TRP A 242 -18.66 -8.84 -4.42
CA TRP A 242 -18.73 -8.22 -3.09
C TRP A 242 -20.13 -8.34 -2.45
N ASN A 243 -20.19 -8.60 -1.14
CA ASN A 243 -21.42 -8.55 -0.35
C ASN A 243 -21.33 -7.42 0.71
N PHE A 244 -22.21 -6.43 0.59
CA PHE A 244 -22.22 -5.19 1.39
C PHE A 244 -22.59 -5.34 2.86
N LYS A 245 -22.90 -6.55 3.36
CA LYS A 245 -23.20 -6.70 4.79
C LYS A 245 -21.98 -6.30 5.62
N LYS A 246 -22.19 -5.46 6.65
CA LYS A 246 -21.20 -5.06 7.65
C LYS A 246 -20.67 -6.30 8.38
N MET A 247 -19.36 -6.44 8.52
CA MET A 247 -18.76 -7.61 9.16
C MET A 247 -18.55 -7.37 10.66
N GLU A 248 -19.30 -8.11 11.47
CA GLU A 248 -19.29 -8.04 12.95
C GLU A 248 -18.08 -8.79 13.54
N MET A 249 -16.87 -8.45 13.09
CA MET A 249 -15.65 -9.15 13.53
C MET A 249 -15.34 -8.86 15.00
N LEU A 250 -15.43 -7.60 15.42
CA LEU A 250 -15.16 -7.18 16.80
C LEU A 250 -16.16 -7.81 17.78
N GLU A 251 -17.45 -7.78 17.46
CA GLU A 251 -18.50 -8.39 18.29
C GLU A 251 -18.29 -9.91 18.44
N THR A 252 -17.89 -10.60 17.37
CA THR A 252 -17.56 -12.03 17.41
C THR A 252 -16.44 -12.32 18.42
N VAL A 253 -15.37 -11.53 18.40
CA VAL A 253 -14.25 -11.70 19.34
C VAL A 253 -14.65 -11.32 20.77
N TRP A 254 -15.42 -10.24 20.93
CA TRP A 254 -15.87 -9.77 22.24
C TRP A 254 -16.82 -10.76 22.93
N GLN A 255 -17.64 -11.50 22.18
CA GLN A 255 -18.47 -12.58 22.74
C GLN A 255 -17.62 -13.71 23.35
N GLN A 256 -16.44 -13.98 22.79
CA GLN A 256 -15.52 -15.01 23.29
C GLN A 256 -14.60 -14.51 24.41
N TRP A 257 -14.17 -13.24 24.33
CA TRP A 257 -13.35 -12.56 25.34
C TRP A 257 -13.98 -11.21 25.71
N PRO A 258 -14.98 -11.19 26.62
CA PRO A 258 -15.66 -9.96 27.04
C PRO A 258 -14.74 -8.93 27.70
N GLU A 259 -13.61 -9.39 28.26
CA GLU A 259 -12.55 -8.59 28.85
C GLU A 259 -11.64 -7.90 27.82
N LEU A 260 -11.93 -7.97 26.52
CA LEU A 260 -11.15 -7.35 25.47
C LEU A 260 -11.05 -5.81 25.66
N GLU A 261 -9.83 -5.30 25.78
CA GLU A 261 -9.56 -3.89 26.02
C GLU A 261 -9.10 -3.19 24.74
N LYS A 262 -9.63 -1.99 24.48
CA LYS A 262 -9.14 -1.14 23.38
C LYS A 262 -7.83 -0.48 23.80
N LEU A 263 -6.79 -0.61 22.98
CA LEU A 263 -5.51 0.06 23.20
C LEU A 263 -5.56 1.53 22.74
N PRO A 264 -4.71 2.41 23.30
CA PRO A 264 -4.63 3.81 22.87
C PRO A 264 -4.41 3.94 21.36
N GLU A 265 -5.17 4.84 20.73
CA GLU A 265 -5.02 5.14 19.30
C GLU A 265 -3.80 6.05 19.08
N GLU A 266 -2.95 5.67 18.13
CA GLU A 266 -1.97 6.61 17.56
C GLU A 266 -2.63 7.38 16.42
N GLU A 267 -2.37 8.68 16.36
CA GLU A 267 -3.06 9.66 15.50
C GLU A 267 -3.14 9.25 14.01
N SER A 268 -2.16 8.48 13.49
CA SER A 268 -2.07 8.05 12.09
C SER A 268 -2.30 6.55 11.83
N ARG A 269 -2.75 5.77 12.83
CA ARG A 269 -3.00 4.33 12.64
C ARG A 269 -4.34 4.08 11.95
N THR A 270 -4.31 3.22 10.92
CA THR A 270 -5.52 2.80 10.22
C THR A 270 -6.29 1.69 10.91
N ALA A 271 -5.64 0.97 11.83
CA ALA A 271 -6.21 -0.18 12.51
C ALA A 271 -6.37 0.12 13.99
N LYS A 272 -7.55 -0.19 14.52
CA LYS A 272 -7.86 -0.08 15.95
C LYS A 272 -7.35 -1.33 16.66
N ALA A 273 -6.44 -1.15 17.61
CA ALA A 273 -5.81 -2.25 18.32
C ALA A 273 -6.56 -2.58 19.61
N PHE A 274 -6.63 -3.86 19.92
CA PHE A 274 -7.28 -4.40 21.11
C PHE A 274 -6.39 -5.48 21.73
N LYS A 275 -6.48 -5.59 23.05
CA LYS A 275 -5.70 -6.52 23.86
C LYS A 275 -6.65 -7.43 24.63
N ILE A 276 -6.39 -8.74 24.56
CA ILE A 276 -7.01 -9.71 25.46
C ILE A 276 -6.10 -9.82 26.68
N PRO A 277 -6.58 -9.52 27.90
CA PRO A 277 -5.84 -9.75 29.13
C PRO A 277 -5.21 -11.15 29.20
N GLY A 278 -3.96 -11.22 29.65
CA GLY A 278 -3.18 -12.47 29.72
C GLY A 278 -2.59 -12.97 28.39
N PHE A 279 -2.93 -12.37 27.25
CA PHE A 279 -2.33 -12.74 25.97
C PHE A 279 -1.03 -11.93 25.75
N GLN A 280 -0.02 -12.51 25.12
CA GLN A 280 1.23 -11.79 24.81
C GLN A 280 1.07 -10.82 23.64
N GLY A 281 0.31 -11.20 22.63
CA GLY A 281 0.06 -10.42 21.41
C GLY A 281 -1.17 -9.54 21.50
N GLN A 282 -1.63 -9.05 20.36
CA GLN A 282 -2.80 -8.19 20.22
C GLN A 282 -3.53 -8.49 18.92
N ILE A 283 -4.77 -8.02 18.83
CA ILE A 283 -5.53 -8.02 17.58
C ILE A 283 -5.80 -6.59 17.15
N SER A 284 -5.94 -6.36 15.85
CA SER A 284 -6.33 -5.07 15.33
C SER A 284 -7.38 -5.21 14.24
N PHE A 285 -8.30 -4.25 14.16
CA PHE A 285 -9.33 -4.22 13.12
C PHE A 285 -9.07 -3.05 12.17
N ASN A 286 -8.97 -3.33 10.89
CA ASN A 286 -8.90 -2.35 9.81
C ASN A 286 -10.26 -2.32 9.10
N THR A 287 -11.12 -1.40 9.55
CA THR A 287 -12.50 -1.25 9.09
C THR A 287 -12.58 -0.31 7.89
N SER A 288 -11.80 -0.58 6.85
CA SER A 288 -11.62 0.34 5.72
C SER A 288 -12.90 0.73 4.98
N MET A 289 -13.96 -0.08 5.07
CA MET A 289 -15.26 0.19 4.45
C MET A 289 -16.26 0.76 5.45
N SER A 290 -16.27 0.24 6.68
CA SER A 290 -17.23 0.66 7.70
C SER A 290 -16.86 1.98 8.38
N GLU A 291 -15.57 2.29 8.52
CA GLU A 291 -15.06 3.52 9.14
C GLU A 291 -13.81 4.04 8.43
N GLY A 292 -13.92 5.20 7.76
CA GLY A 292 -12.82 5.76 6.99
C GLY A 292 -11.71 6.37 7.87
N PHE A 293 -10.45 6.01 7.60
CA PHE A 293 -9.25 6.58 8.26
C PHE A 293 -8.57 7.70 7.43
N CYS A 294 -9.21 8.19 6.36
CA CYS A 294 -8.54 9.10 5.43
C CYS A 294 -8.16 10.44 6.07
N GLY A 295 -8.86 10.88 7.12
CA GLY A 295 -8.60 12.16 7.82
C GLY A 295 -7.18 12.29 8.38
N SER A 296 -6.55 11.18 8.81
CA SER A 296 -5.20 11.15 9.38
C SER A 296 -4.18 10.38 8.52
N CYS A 297 -4.49 10.15 7.24
CA CYS A 297 -3.65 9.34 6.37
C CYS A 297 -2.32 10.03 6.00
N ASN A 298 -1.22 9.53 6.55
CA ASN A 298 0.15 9.98 6.30
C ASN A 298 0.90 9.18 5.21
N ARG A 299 0.18 8.40 4.39
CA ARG A 299 0.78 7.44 3.44
C ARG A 299 0.86 7.97 2.02
N LEU A 300 1.99 7.71 1.36
CA LEU A 300 2.21 7.85 -0.07
C LEU A 300 2.60 6.52 -0.69
N GLN A 301 2.37 6.37 -2.00
CA GLN A 301 2.71 5.15 -2.72
C GLN A 301 3.38 5.48 -4.06
N ILE A 302 4.46 4.77 -4.34
CA ILE A 302 5.08 4.68 -5.66
C ILE A 302 4.69 3.31 -6.23
N THR A 303 4.12 3.28 -7.42
CA THR A 303 3.78 2.05 -8.14
C THR A 303 5.00 1.54 -8.93
N ALA A 304 5.00 0.24 -9.26
CA ALA A 304 6.15 -0.39 -9.90
C ALA A 304 6.39 0.11 -11.33
N ASP A 305 5.31 0.55 -11.99
CA ASP A 305 5.23 1.13 -13.32
C ASP A 305 5.39 2.66 -13.32
N GLY A 306 5.62 3.28 -12.15
CA GLY A 306 5.80 4.73 -12.07
C GLY A 306 6.94 5.16 -13.00
N GLU A 307 6.65 5.99 -14.00
CA GLU A 307 7.67 6.53 -14.90
C GLU A 307 8.32 7.77 -14.28
N PRO A 308 9.57 7.71 -13.77
CA PRO A 308 10.40 8.88 -13.70
C PRO A 308 10.69 9.24 -15.16
N GLN A 309 10.35 10.46 -15.58
CA GLN A 309 10.73 10.91 -16.91
C GLN A 309 12.26 10.77 -17.02
N ALA A 310 12.71 9.87 -17.90
CA ALA A 310 14.14 9.57 -18.04
C ALA A 310 14.90 10.88 -18.34
N GLY A 311 15.83 11.25 -17.46
CA GLY A 311 16.57 12.52 -17.54
C GLY A 311 16.00 13.68 -16.73
N ALA A 312 14.88 13.51 -16.02
CA ALA A 312 14.34 14.54 -15.13
C ALA A 312 15.35 14.89 -14.02
N SER A 313 15.53 16.19 -13.81
CA SER A 313 16.37 16.67 -12.71
C SER A 313 15.74 16.36 -11.35
N LYS A 314 16.54 16.35 -10.27
CA LYS A 314 16.02 16.19 -8.90
C LYS A 314 14.94 17.22 -8.55
N GLN A 315 15.11 18.47 -9.02
CA GLN A 315 14.16 19.55 -8.81
C GLN A 315 12.83 19.26 -9.52
N GLU A 316 12.89 18.70 -10.72
CA GLU A 316 11.73 18.35 -11.51
C GLU A 316 10.94 17.20 -10.88
N LEU A 317 11.63 16.17 -10.39
CA LEU A 317 11.01 15.09 -9.61
C LEU A 317 10.31 15.62 -8.35
N LEU A 318 10.94 16.54 -7.61
CA LEU A 318 10.31 17.16 -6.44
C LEU A 318 9.04 17.96 -6.80
N ARG A 319 9.03 18.64 -7.94
CA ARG A 319 7.83 19.34 -8.43
C ARG A 319 6.71 18.37 -8.80
N ILE A 320 7.04 17.27 -9.45
CA ILE A 320 6.07 16.20 -9.77
C ILE A 320 5.49 15.60 -8.49
N ILE A 321 6.34 15.28 -7.51
CA ILE A 321 5.93 14.74 -6.21
C ILE A 321 5.01 15.73 -5.50
N GLY A 322 5.41 17.00 -5.37
CA GLY A 322 4.60 18.02 -4.70
C GLY A 322 3.24 18.24 -5.37
N ALA A 323 3.19 18.22 -6.71
CA ALA A 323 1.93 18.30 -7.45
C ALA A 323 1.05 17.07 -7.21
N ALA A 324 1.64 15.88 -7.16
CA ALA A 324 0.91 14.63 -6.91
C ALA A 324 0.33 14.59 -5.48
N VAL A 325 1.10 15.02 -4.48
CA VAL A 325 0.66 15.17 -3.09
C VAL A 325 -0.49 16.19 -2.97
N GLY A 326 -0.37 17.35 -3.64
CA GLY A 326 -1.41 18.37 -3.65
C GLY A 326 -2.76 17.89 -4.23
N ARG A 327 -2.74 16.88 -5.11
CA ARG A 327 -3.95 16.28 -5.70
C ARG A 327 -4.60 15.20 -4.83
N LYS A 328 -4.05 14.90 -3.64
CA LYS A 328 -4.64 13.89 -2.75
C LYS A 328 -6.06 14.30 -2.39
N LYS A 329 -7.02 13.40 -2.55
CA LYS A 329 -8.41 13.66 -2.17
C LYS A 329 -8.60 13.54 -0.65
N ARG A 330 -9.64 14.20 -0.13
CA ARG A 330 -10.03 14.13 1.30
C ARG A 330 -10.33 12.69 1.71
N GLN A 331 -11.12 12.01 0.89
CA GLN A 331 -11.56 10.63 1.07
C GLN A 331 -11.60 9.91 -0.28
N HIS A 332 -11.44 8.59 -0.28
CA HIS A 332 -11.60 7.78 -1.47
C HIS A 332 -13.09 7.44 -1.63
N MET A 333 -13.73 7.90 -2.72
CA MET A 333 -15.14 7.53 -3.02
C MET A 333 -15.25 6.23 -3.82
N LYS A 334 -14.17 5.77 -4.47
CA LYS A 334 -14.03 4.53 -5.23
C LYS A 334 -12.56 4.10 -5.22
N ASN A 335 -12.30 2.79 -5.37
CA ASN A 335 -10.98 2.18 -5.38
C ASN A 335 -10.11 2.75 -6.51
N ARG A 336 -9.41 3.84 -6.21
CA ARG A 336 -8.35 4.42 -7.05
C ARG A 336 -7.06 4.40 -6.24
N PRO A 337 -5.90 4.16 -6.86
CA PRO A 337 -4.61 4.22 -6.19
C PRO A 337 -4.43 5.53 -5.42
N MET A 338 -3.74 5.47 -4.28
CA MET A 338 -3.58 6.53 -3.27
C MET A 338 -2.78 7.77 -3.72
N ILE A 339 -2.67 8.01 -5.03
CA ILE A 339 -1.79 8.90 -5.81
C ILE A 339 -0.87 8.04 -6.69
N LEU A 340 -0.96 8.25 -8.01
CA LEU A 340 0.01 7.76 -8.99
C LEU A 340 1.07 8.86 -9.19
N ILE A 341 2.35 8.49 -9.03
CA ILE A 341 3.49 9.32 -9.39
C ILE A 341 4.14 8.61 -10.59
N GLY A 342 4.03 9.22 -11.77
CA GLY A 342 4.21 8.53 -13.05
C GLY A 342 2.85 8.23 -13.64
N GLY A 343 2.55 8.78 -14.82
CA GLY A 343 1.27 8.66 -15.50
C GLY A 343 1.47 8.62 -16.99
#